data_AF-A0A2N5AMG0-F1
#
_entry.id   AF-A0A2N5AMG0-F1
#
_cell.length_a   1.000
_cell.length_b   1.000
_cell.length_c   1.000
_cell.angle_alpha   90.00
_cell.angle_beta   90.00
_cell.angle_gamma   90.00
#
_symmetry.space_group_name_H-M   'P 1'
#
loop_
_entity.id
_entity.type
_entity.pdbx_description
1 polymer ?
#
loop_
_entity_poly.entity_id
_entity_poly.type
_entity_poly.pdbx_seq_one_letter_code
_entity_poly.pdbx_strand_id
1 'polypeptide(L)'
;MSGIRIRLKERDAIIQSLKSGVTPKIGIQHIQVGRVNEIKALYQDIERIADGGAGFRLIIGEYGSGKTFFLSVVRSIALEKKLVTISADLSPDRRIHATGGQARNLYSELMKNLSTRNKPDGNALLSVVERFITEARKEAESTNVTVPTIIHQKLADLSDMVGGYDFAKVIECYWQGHEQDNETLKSNAIRWLRGEYTTKTDARNDLGVRTIISDASFYDSLKLMSLFVRQAGYAGLLVNLDEMVNLYKL
;
A
#
# COMPACT_ATOMS: atom_id res chain seq x y z
N MET A 1 -25.24 5.95 30.78
CA MET A 1 -24.13 5.93 29.80
C MET A 1 -23.33 4.64 30.02
N SER A 2 -23.53 3.62 29.19
CA SER A 2 -22.66 2.44 29.23
C SER A 2 -21.29 2.85 28.70
N GLY A 3 -20.31 2.97 29.59
CA GLY A 3 -18.96 3.36 29.21
C GLY A 3 -18.40 2.40 28.15
N ILE A 4 -17.85 2.97 27.07
CA ILE A 4 -17.20 2.20 26.01
C ILE A 4 -16.07 1.38 26.67
N ARG A 5 -16.21 0.05 26.67
CA ARG A 5 -15.25 -0.84 27.32
C ARG A 5 -14.03 -1.02 26.42
N ILE A 6 -13.00 -0.20 26.66
CA ILE A 6 -11.70 -0.31 25.97
C ILE A 6 -10.98 -1.57 26.47
N ARG A 7 -10.41 -2.37 25.56
CA ARG A 7 -9.67 -3.58 25.93
C ARG A 7 -8.42 -3.21 26.73
N LEU A 8 -8.06 -4.00 27.75
CA LEU A 8 -6.89 -3.77 28.61
C LEU A 8 -5.60 -3.49 27.82
N LYS A 9 -5.30 -4.32 26.82
CA LYS A 9 -4.12 -4.16 25.96
C LYS A 9 -4.11 -2.84 25.18
N GLU A 10 -5.27 -2.41 24.69
CA GLU A 10 -5.43 -1.16 23.95
C GLU A 10 -5.27 0.04 24.86
N ARG A 11 -5.87 0.00 26.06
CA ARG A 11 -5.71 1.02 27.09
C ARG A 11 -4.26 1.19 27.52
N ASP A 12 -3.54 0.10 27.75
CA ASP A 12 -2.16 0.15 28.23
C ASP A 12 -1.21 0.70 27.15
N ALA A 13 -1.45 0.34 25.88
CA ALA A 13 -0.73 0.91 24.73
C ALA A 13 -0.96 2.42 24.58
N ILE A 14 -2.22 2.88 24.73
CA ILE A 14 -2.57 4.31 24.74
C ILE A 14 -1.76 5.05 25.82
N ILE A 15 -1.80 4.56 27.06
CA ILE A 15 -1.17 5.23 28.20
C ILE A 15 0.35 5.30 28.01
N GLN A 16 0.98 4.23 27.54
CA GLN A 16 2.43 4.21 27.30
C GLN A 16 2.86 5.22 26.24
N SER A 17 2.17 5.25 25.10
CA SER A 17 2.49 6.20 24.02
C SER A 17 2.36 7.65 24.48
N LEU A 18 1.27 7.99 25.18
CA LEU A 18 1.07 9.32 25.74
C LEU A 18 2.15 9.71 26.77
N LYS A 19 2.56 8.79 27.65
CA LYS A 19 3.66 9.02 28.60
C LYS A 19 4.99 9.34 27.91
N SER A 20 5.25 8.73 26.76
CA SER A 20 6.46 8.97 25.97
C SER A 20 6.34 10.15 24.99
N GLY A 21 5.22 10.88 24.98
CA GLY A 21 5.00 12.00 24.05
C GLY A 21 4.84 11.59 22.59
N VAL A 22 4.54 10.30 22.31
CA VAL A 22 4.34 9.79 20.95
C VAL A 22 2.87 9.47 20.69
N THR A 23 2.48 9.49 19.42
CA THR A 23 1.12 9.14 19.01
C THR A 23 0.85 7.65 19.23
N PRO A 24 -0.23 7.26 19.94
CA PRO A 24 -0.59 5.86 20.11
C PRO A 24 -0.92 5.19 18.76
N LYS A 25 -0.29 4.04 18.50
CA LYS A 25 -0.57 3.23 17.30
C LYS A 25 -1.90 2.46 17.40
N ILE A 26 -2.37 2.18 18.61
CA ILE A 26 -3.58 1.43 18.92
C ILE A 26 -4.47 2.32 19.79
N GLY A 27 -5.78 2.32 19.53
CA GLY A 27 -6.72 3.07 20.37
C GLY A 27 -6.73 4.58 20.14
N ILE A 28 -6.13 5.03 19.04
CA ILE A 28 -6.03 6.45 18.66
C ILE A 28 -7.42 7.11 18.56
N GLN A 29 -8.43 6.34 18.16
CA GLN A 29 -9.83 6.75 18.05
C GLN A 29 -10.47 7.17 19.38
N HIS A 30 -9.91 6.75 20.52
CA HIS A 30 -10.43 7.08 21.85
C HIS A 30 -9.94 8.43 22.38
N ILE A 31 -8.88 8.98 21.77
CA ILE A 31 -8.16 10.16 22.28
C ILE A 31 -8.35 11.36 21.35
N GLN A 32 -8.85 11.14 20.13
CA GLN A 32 -9.06 12.24 19.21
C GLN A 32 -10.15 13.19 19.73
N VAL A 33 -9.73 14.37 20.17
CA VAL A 33 -10.62 15.47 20.56
C VAL A 33 -10.65 16.50 19.44
N GLY A 34 -11.86 16.88 19.00
CA GLY A 34 -12.06 17.79 17.87
C GLY A 34 -11.87 17.13 16.50
N ARG A 35 -12.04 17.91 15.43
CA ARG A 35 -11.92 17.49 14.01
C ARG A 35 -12.96 16.50 13.48
N VAL A 36 -14.13 16.45 14.12
CA VAL A 36 -15.22 15.53 13.75
C VAL A 36 -15.62 15.70 12.28
N ASN A 37 -15.64 16.93 11.78
CA ASN A 37 -16.02 17.23 10.40
C ASN A 37 -14.98 16.73 9.40
N GLU A 38 -13.69 16.93 9.70
CA GLU A 38 -12.58 16.48 8.88
C GLU A 38 -12.50 14.95 8.83
N ILE A 39 -12.65 14.28 9.98
CA ILE A 39 -12.72 12.81 10.02
C ILE A 39 -13.90 12.31 9.20
N LYS A 40 -15.09 12.91 9.38
CA LYS A 40 -16.30 12.53 8.63
C LYS A 40 -16.08 12.66 7.12
N ALA A 41 -15.42 13.73 6.69
CA ALA A 41 -15.13 13.96 5.28
C ALA A 41 -14.14 12.92 4.72
N LEU A 42 -13.08 12.57 5.46
CA LEU A 42 -12.13 11.53 5.06
C LEU A 42 -12.75 10.12 5.11
N TYR A 43 -13.63 9.86 6.06
CA TYR A 43 -14.40 8.62 6.12
C TYR A 43 -15.27 8.45 4.86
N GLN A 44 -15.95 9.52 4.41
CA GLN A 44 -16.70 9.49 3.16
C GLN A 44 -15.83 9.19 1.93
N ASP A 45 -14.59 9.70 1.90
CA ASP A 45 -13.65 9.36 0.83
C ASP A 45 -13.18 7.91 0.90
N ILE A 46 -12.96 7.37 2.11
CA ILE A 46 -12.62 5.95 2.29
C ILE A 46 -13.75 5.06 1.77
N GLU A 47 -15.01 5.39 2.08
CA GLU A 47 -16.17 4.66 1.52
C GLU A 47 -16.19 4.77 -0.01
N ARG A 48 -15.99 5.98 -0.57
CA ARG A 48 -15.90 6.17 -2.03
C ARG A 48 -14.81 5.29 -2.65
N ILE A 49 -13.65 5.18 -2.02
CA ILE A 49 -12.55 4.32 -2.49
C ILE A 49 -12.95 2.84 -2.42
N ALA A 50 -13.62 2.42 -1.34
CA ALA A 50 -14.13 1.06 -1.20
C ALA A 50 -15.11 0.71 -2.34
N ASP A 51 -15.96 1.66 -2.72
CA ASP A 51 -16.94 1.53 -3.80
C ASP A 51 -16.32 1.61 -5.22
N GLY A 52 -15.00 1.76 -5.33
CA GLY A 52 -14.27 1.78 -6.62
C GLY A 52 -14.04 3.17 -7.20
N GLY A 53 -14.38 4.22 -6.46
CA GLY A 53 -14.02 5.58 -6.82
C GLY A 53 -12.59 5.95 -6.43
N ALA A 54 -12.21 7.19 -6.75
CA ALA A 54 -10.92 7.78 -6.37
C ALA A 54 -11.14 9.12 -5.66
N GLY A 55 -10.13 9.56 -4.91
CA GLY A 55 -10.13 10.84 -4.23
C GLY A 55 -8.71 11.34 -3.98
N PHE A 56 -8.57 12.65 -3.89
CA PHE A 56 -7.31 13.32 -3.57
C PHE A 56 -7.59 14.43 -2.55
N ARG A 57 -6.77 14.51 -1.50
CA ARG A 57 -6.90 15.50 -0.44
C ARG A 57 -5.55 16.11 -0.11
N LEU A 58 -5.56 17.42 0.14
CA LEU A 58 -4.46 18.15 0.76
C LEU A 58 -4.89 18.57 2.16
N ILE A 59 -4.09 18.23 3.16
CA ILE A 59 -4.32 18.61 4.55
C ILE A 59 -3.30 19.69 4.90
N ILE A 60 -3.79 20.90 5.08
CA ILE A 60 -2.98 22.10 5.31
C ILE A 60 -3.22 22.59 6.73
N GLY A 61 -2.17 23.03 7.40
CA GLY A 61 -2.24 23.57 8.75
C GLY A 61 -0.85 23.86 9.30
N GLU A 62 -0.78 24.63 10.38
CA GLU A 62 0.47 25.05 11.02
C GLU A 62 1.29 23.87 11.55
N TYR A 63 2.58 24.07 11.78
CA TYR A 63 3.42 23.09 12.46
C TYR A 63 2.88 22.80 13.87
N GLY A 64 2.93 21.55 14.32
CA GLY A 64 2.37 21.16 15.62
C GLY A 64 0.84 21.06 15.67
N SER A 65 0.11 21.42 14.62
CA SER A 65 -1.36 21.26 14.57
C SER A 65 -1.84 19.80 14.53
N GLY A 66 -0.97 18.79 14.67
CA GLY A 66 -1.39 17.38 14.71
C GLY A 66 -1.84 16.80 13.37
N LYS A 67 -1.27 17.25 12.24
CA LYS A 67 -1.55 16.70 10.90
C LYS A 67 -1.11 15.23 10.79
N THR A 68 0.10 14.91 11.25
CA THR A 68 0.62 13.53 11.29
C THR A 68 -0.24 12.61 12.15
N PHE A 69 -0.69 13.11 13.31
CA PHE A 69 -1.67 12.41 14.15
C PHE A 69 -2.96 12.15 13.39
N PHE A 70 -3.52 13.18 12.73
CA PHE A 70 -4.74 13.06 11.94
C PHE A 70 -4.61 12.04 10.79
N LEU A 71 -3.51 12.07 10.04
CA LEU A 71 -3.21 11.08 8.98
C LEU A 71 -3.12 9.66 9.55
N SER A 72 -2.57 9.50 10.75
CA SER A 72 -2.49 8.22 11.45
C SER A 72 -3.87 7.67 11.82
N VAL A 73 -4.80 8.55 12.26
CA VAL A 73 -6.19 8.14 12.50
C VAL A 73 -6.88 7.71 11.20
N VAL A 74 -6.78 8.51 10.14
CA VAL A 74 -7.38 8.18 8.84
C VAL A 74 -6.85 6.84 8.31
N ARG A 75 -5.55 6.59 8.46
CA ARG A 75 -4.93 5.29 8.14
C ARG A 75 -5.56 4.14 8.94
N SER A 76 -5.75 4.32 10.24
CA SER A 76 -6.37 3.30 11.10
C SER A 76 -7.80 2.98 10.66
N ILE A 77 -8.60 4.00 10.34
CA ILE A 77 -9.96 3.84 9.81
C ILE A 77 -9.95 3.06 8.48
N ALA A 78 -9.04 3.40 7.56
CA ALA A 78 -8.92 2.73 6.26
C ALA A 78 -8.58 1.23 6.41
N LEU A 79 -7.67 0.89 7.34
CA LEU A 79 -7.33 -0.51 7.65
C LEU A 79 -8.54 -1.29 8.18
N GLU A 80 -9.33 -0.69 9.08
CA GLU A 80 -10.57 -1.31 9.57
C GLU A 80 -11.61 -1.50 8.46
N LYS A 81 -11.62 -0.62 7.46
CA LYS A 81 -12.43 -0.73 6.24
C LYS A 81 -11.87 -1.67 5.17
N LYS A 82 -10.85 -2.48 5.52
CA LYS A 82 -10.20 -3.46 4.63
C LYS A 82 -9.49 -2.83 3.43
N LEU A 83 -9.14 -1.55 3.48
CA LEU A 83 -8.21 -0.96 2.51
C LEU A 83 -6.77 -1.38 2.86
N VAL A 84 -5.93 -1.42 1.84
CA VAL A 84 -4.48 -1.42 1.98
C VAL A 84 -4.02 0.03 2.15
N THR A 85 -3.07 0.27 3.05
CA THR A 85 -2.52 1.62 3.24
C THR A 85 -1.03 1.62 2.97
N ILE A 86 -0.54 2.61 2.23
CA ILE A 86 0.90 2.89 2.07
C ILE A 86 1.18 4.29 2.61
N SER A 87 2.32 4.48 3.28
CA SER A 87 2.69 5.77 3.85
C SER A 87 4.19 6.06 3.76
N ALA A 88 4.55 7.30 3.49
CA ALA A 88 5.94 7.75 3.51
C ALA A 88 6.05 9.26 3.78
N ASP A 89 7.14 9.64 4.43
CA ASP A 89 7.52 11.05 4.60
C ASP A 89 8.28 11.52 3.36
N LEU A 90 7.84 12.67 2.84
CA LEU A 90 8.50 13.34 1.72
C LEU A 90 9.82 13.96 2.20
N SER A 91 10.82 13.84 1.35
CA SER A 91 12.16 14.41 1.56
C SER A 91 12.80 14.74 0.21
N PRO A 92 13.93 15.48 0.18
CA PRO A 92 14.67 15.72 -1.06
C PRO A 92 14.95 14.45 -1.88
N ASP A 93 15.24 13.33 -1.22
CA ASP A 93 15.54 12.03 -1.84
C ASP A 93 14.32 11.12 -2.06
N ARG A 94 13.13 11.52 -1.55
CA ARG A 94 11.85 10.82 -1.71
C ARG A 94 10.76 11.83 -2.06
N ARG A 95 10.57 12.08 -3.35
CA ARG A 95 9.61 13.09 -3.85
C ARG A 95 8.88 12.61 -5.09
N ILE A 96 7.70 13.16 -5.32
CA ILE A 96 6.73 12.69 -6.33
C ILE A 96 7.20 12.95 -7.77
N HIS A 97 8.05 13.97 -7.97
CA HIS A 97 8.57 14.31 -9.30
C HIS A 97 10.09 14.50 -9.25
N ALA A 98 10.80 13.67 -10.01
CA ALA A 98 12.25 13.75 -10.15
C ALA A 98 12.72 12.99 -11.41
N THR A 99 14.03 13.03 -11.67
CA THR A 99 14.68 12.31 -12.77
C THR A 99 15.89 11.48 -12.32
N GLY A 100 16.26 11.54 -11.03
CA GLY A 100 17.47 10.93 -10.47
C GLY A 100 17.22 9.70 -9.59
N GLY A 101 16.03 9.10 -9.66
CA GLY A 101 15.62 7.94 -8.86
C GLY A 101 14.85 8.27 -7.59
N GLN A 102 14.59 9.54 -7.29
CA GLN A 102 13.95 9.96 -6.03
C GLN A 102 12.47 9.56 -5.97
N ALA A 103 11.76 9.55 -7.11
CA ALA A 103 10.38 9.09 -7.15
C ALA A 103 10.30 7.56 -7.05
N ARG A 104 11.26 6.83 -7.64
CA ARG A 104 11.43 5.39 -7.39
C ARG A 104 11.73 5.11 -5.91
N ASN A 105 12.60 5.88 -5.28
CA ASN A 105 12.91 5.72 -3.85
C ASN A 105 11.67 5.96 -2.97
N LEU A 106 10.85 6.97 -3.31
CA LEU A 106 9.56 7.18 -2.65
C LEU A 106 8.63 5.98 -2.84
N TYR A 107 8.51 5.44 -4.05
CA TYR A 107 7.71 4.25 -4.31
C TYR A 107 8.19 3.05 -3.49
N SER A 108 9.50 2.82 -3.43
CA SER A 108 10.07 1.71 -2.65
C SER A 108 9.78 1.85 -1.17
N GLU A 109 9.91 3.05 -0.61
CA GLU A 109 9.55 3.33 0.78
C GLU A 109 8.04 3.12 1.03
N LEU A 110 7.19 3.53 0.09
CA LEU A 110 5.75 3.28 0.16
C LEU A 110 5.42 1.77 0.18
N MET A 111 6.08 0.98 -0.67
CA MET A 111 5.86 -0.47 -0.73
C MET A 111 6.38 -1.19 0.51
N LYS A 112 7.50 -0.73 1.07
CA LYS A 112 8.01 -1.20 2.36
C LYS A 112 7.03 -0.92 3.50
N ASN A 113 6.39 0.25 3.49
CA ASN A 113 5.41 0.65 4.50
C ASN A 113 3.98 0.17 4.20
N LEU A 114 3.78 -0.62 3.14
CA LEU A 114 2.49 -1.21 2.80
C LEU A 114 1.98 -2.05 3.96
N SER A 115 0.77 -1.71 4.40
CA SER A 115 0.13 -2.28 5.58
C SER A 115 -1.28 -2.74 5.27
N THR A 116 -1.68 -3.81 5.95
CA THR A 116 -3.04 -4.35 5.95
C THR A 116 -3.55 -4.44 7.38
N ARG A 117 -4.85 -4.67 7.57
CA ARG A 117 -5.42 -4.80 8.92
C ARG A 117 -4.69 -5.84 9.78
N ASN A 118 -4.27 -6.94 9.17
CA ASN A 118 -3.59 -8.05 9.85
C ASN A 118 -2.09 -7.78 10.06
N LYS A 119 -1.52 -6.80 9.36
CA LYS A 119 -0.11 -6.41 9.44
C LYS A 119 0.03 -4.89 9.36
N PRO A 120 -0.32 -4.16 10.44
CA PRO A 120 -0.39 -2.70 10.44
C PRO A 120 0.98 -2.01 10.46
N ASP A 121 2.05 -2.72 10.86
CA ASP A 121 3.40 -2.18 11.00
C ASP A 121 4.24 -2.20 9.70
N GLY A 122 3.63 -2.45 8.53
CA GLY A 122 4.31 -2.46 7.23
C GLY A 122 4.74 -3.84 6.73
N ASN A 123 5.46 -3.87 5.61
CA ASN A 123 5.95 -5.06 4.92
C ASN A 123 4.86 -6.10 4.59
N ALA A 124 3.64 -5.65 4.29
CA ALA A 124 2.52 -6.52 3.99
C ALA A 124 2.39 -6.87 2.49
N LEU A 125 3.26 -6.34 1.63
CA LEU A 125 3.21 -6.58 0.18
C LEU A 125 3.24 -8.07 -0.15
N LEU A 126 4.14 -8.83 0.47
CA LEU A 126 4.21 -10.29 0.31
C LEU A 126 2.87 -10.95 0.65
N SER A 127 2.27 -10.59 1.78
CA SER A 127 0.99 -11.13 2.21
C SER A 127 -0.19 -10.75 1.29
N VAL A 128 -0.12 -9.59 0.61
CA VAL A 128 -1.10 -9.23 -0.42
C VAL A 128 -0.94 -10.13 -1.64
N VAL A 129 0.29 -10.36 -2.11
CA VAL A 129 0.57 -11.25 -3.24
C VAL A 129 0.18 -12.69 -2.93
N GLU A 130 0.56 -13.22 -1.78
CA GLU A 130 0.18 -14.57 -1.33
C GLU A 130 -1.34 -14.74 -1.25
N ARG A 131 -2.04 -13.72 -0.76
CA ARG A 131 -3.50 -13.73 -0.72
C ARG A 131 -4.11 -13.80 -2.12
N PHE A 132 -3.63 -12.97 -3.05
CA PHE A 132 -4.07 -13.01 -4.44
C PHE A 132 -3.88 -14.40 -5.07
N ILE A 133 -2.70 -15.00 -4.91
CA ILE A 133 -2.40 -16.34 -5.41
C ILE A 133 -3.31 -17.39 -4.77
N THR A 134 -3.54 -17.29 -3.46
CA THR A 134 -4.44 -18.22 -2.75
C THR A 134 -5.88 -18.12 -3.25
N GLU A 135 -6.37 -16.90 -3.51
CA GLU A 135 -7.71 -16.68 -4.08
C GLU A 135 -7.78 -17.21 -5.52
N ALA A 136 -6.76 -16.97 -6.35
CA ALA A 136 -6.68 -17.52 -7.71
C ALA A 136 -6.66 -19.06 -7.74
N ARG A 137 -5.96 -19.71 -6.81
CA ARG A 137 -5.93 -21.18 -6.67
C ARG A 137 -7.30 -21.75 -6.33
N LYS A 138 -8.00 -21.15 -5.36
CA LYS A 138 -9.35 -21.57 -4.97
C LYS A 138 -10.33 -21.46 -6.14
N GLU A 139 -10.22 -20.39 -6.91
CA GLU A 139 -11.06 -20.19 -8.09
C GLU A 139 -10.75 -21.20 -9.20
N ALA A 140 -9.46 -21.45 -9.46
CA ALA A 140 -8.99 -22.48 -10.39
C ALA A 140 -9.53 -23.89 -10.04
N GLU A 141 -9.46 -24.28 -8.77
CA GLU A 141 -10.03 -25.53 -8.26
C GLU A 141 -11.55 -25.59 -8.45
N SER A 142 -12.28 -24.49 -8.20
CA SER A 142 -13.74 -24.45 -8.33
C SER A 142 -14.25 -24.44 -9.79
N THR A 143 -13.45 -23.91 -10.71
CA THR A 143 -13.81 -23.75 -12.13
C THR A 143 -13.19 -24.81 -13.03
N ASN A 144 -12.33 -25.68 -12.47
CA ASN A 144 -11.55 -26.68 -13.20
C ASN A 144 -10.68 -26.09 -14.32
N VAL A 145 -10.11 -24.91 -14.06
CA VAL A 145 -9.20 -24.16 -14.94
C VAL A 145 -7.82 -24.12 -14.28
N THR A 146 -6.75 -23.95 -15.05
CA THR A 146 -5.40 -23.85 -14.48
C THR A 146 -5.18 -22.52 -13.75
N VAL A 147 -4.39 -22.53 -12.67
CA VAL A 147 -4.07 -21.30 -11.88
C VAL A 147 -3.47 -20.19 -12.75
N PRO A 148 -2.51 -20.46 -13.68
CA PRO A 148 -2.00 -19.42 -14.58
C PRO A 148 -3.08 -18.75 -15.42
N THR A 149 -4.09 -19.49 -15.89
CA THR A 149 -5.20 -18.93 -16.66
C THR A 149 -6.05 -17.98 -15.82
N ILE A 150 -6.35 -18.34 -14.56
CA ILE A 150 -7.08 -17.45 -13.63
C ILE A 150 -6.28 -16.20 -13.31
N ILE A 151 -4.97 -16.33 -13.05
CA ILE A 151 -4.08 -15.18 -12.82
C ILE A 151 -4.12 -14.23 -14.02
N HIS A 152 -3.98 -14.76 -15.23
CA HIS A 152 -4.04 -13.96 -16.46
C HIS A 152 -5.39 -13.26 -16.62
N GLN A 153 -6.51 -13.95 -16.33
CA GLN A 153 -7.85 -13.36 -16.40
C GLN A 153 -8.02 -12.21 -15.38
N LYS A 154 -7.61 -12.40 -14.13
CA LYS A 154 -7.71 -11.36 -13.09
C LYS A 154 -6.83 -10.15 -13.35
N LEU A 155 -5.72 -10.34 -14.07
CA LEU A 155 -4.75 -9.29 -14.39
C LEU A 155 -4.93 -8.72 -15.81
N ALA A 156 -5.97 -9.14 -16.54
CA ALA A 156 -6.25 -8.65 -17.89
C ALA A 156 -6.48 -7.13 -17.89
N ASP A 157 -7.34 -6.62 -17.01
CA ASP A 157 -7.62 -5.19 -16.88
C ASP A 157 -6.38 -4.37 -16.52
N LEU A 158 -5.43 -4.97 -15.76
CA LEU A 158 -4.18 -4.32 -15.42
C LEU A 158 -3.27 -4.24 -16.65
N SER A 159 -3.28 -5.27 -17.50
CA SER A 159 -2.38 -5.40 -18.64
C SER A 159 -2.60 -4.33 -19.71
N ASP A 160 -3.81 -3.77 -19.80
CA ASP A 160 -4.15 -2.65 -20.70
C ASP A 160 -3.58 -1.30 -20.23
N MET A 161 -3.05 -1.23 -19.00
CA MET A 161 -2.47 -0.02 -18.43
C MET A 161 -0.98 0.09 -18.70
N VAL A 162 -0.44 1.31 -18.59
CA VAL A 162 0.99 1.59 -18.72
C VAL A 162 1.78 0.80 -17.67
N GLY A 163 2.67 -0.09 -18.12
CA GLY A 163 3.46 -0.97 -17.24
C GLY A 163 2.72 -2.22 -16.74
N GLY A 164 1.46 -2.39 -17.13
CA GLY A 164 0.58 -3.47 -16.68
C GLY A 164 1.04 -4.86 -17.10
N TYR A 165 1.47 -5.01 -18.35
CA TYR A 165 1.96 -6.29 -18.87
C TYR A 165 3.15 -6.84 -18.05
N ASP A 166 4.14 -5.99 -17.76
CA ASP A 166 5.30 -6.39 -16.95
C ASP A 166 4.87 -6.66 -15.49
N PHE A 167 3.92 -5.89 -14.95
CA PHE A 167 3.37 -6.15 -13.61
C PHE A 167 2.70 -7.53 -13.54
N ALA A 168 1.86 -7.87 -14.53
CA ALA A 168 1.22 -9.17 -14.62
C ALA A 168 2.25 -10.29 -14.73
N LYS A 169 3.28 -10.10 -15.56
CA LYS A 169 4.40 -11.03 -15.71
C LYS A 169 5.14 -11.27 -14.38
N VAL A 170 5.36 -10.22 -13.59
CA VAL A 170 5.99 -10.34 -12.26
C VAL A 170 5.15 -11.19 -11.31
N ILE A 171 3.83 -11.04 -11.31
CA ILE A 171 2.94 -11.89 -10.51
C ILE A 171 2.96 -13.35 -10.99
N GLU A 172 3.01 -13.59 -12.30
CA GLU A 172 3.22 -14.93 -12.85
C GLU A 172 4.56 -15.53 -12.42
N CYS A 173 5.65 -14.76 -12.44
CA CYS A 173 6.96 -15.21 -11.96
C CYS A 173 6.90 -15.59 -10.48
N TYR A 174 6.18 -14.81 -9.66
CA TYR A 174 5.97 -15.18 -8.25
C TYR A 174 5.23 -16.52 -8.12
N TRP A 175 4.17 -16.73 -8.92
CA TRP A 175 3.45 -18.00 -8.96
C TRP A 175 4.35 -19.17 -9.39
N GLN A 176 5.10 -19.02 -10.48
CA GLN A 176 6.04 -20.04 -10.96
C GLN A 176 7.09 -20.36 -9.90
N GLY A 177 7.60 -19.35 -9.21
CA GLY A 177 8.54 -19.53 -8.11
C GLY A 177 7.92 -20.27 -6.92
N HIS A 178 6.62 -20.07 -6.66
CA HIS A 178 5.89 -20.84 -5.66
C HIS A 178 5.66 -22.29 -6.10
N GLU A 179 5.30 -22.56 -7.36
CA GLU A 179 5.11 -23.93 -7.87
C GLU A 179 6.39 -24.76 -7.89
N GLN A 180 7.53 -24.11 -8.12
CA GLN A 180 8.84 -24.76 -8.28
C GLN A 180 9.71 -24.71 -7.02
N ASP A 181 9.17 -24.23 -5.89
CA ASP A 181 9.93 -23.96 -4.66
C ASP A 181 11.19 -23.10 -4.89
N ASN A 182 11.14 -22.21 -5.90
CA ASN A 182 12.22 -21.31 -6.27
C ASN A 182 12.11 -19.99 -5.50
N GLU A 183 12.75 -19.94 -4.33
CA GLU A 183 12.80 -18.75 -3.46
C GLU A 183 13.42 -17.54 -4.14
N THR A 184 14.41 -17.74 -5.00
CA THR A 184 15.08 -16.65 -5.74
C THR A 184 14.09 -15.95 -6.66
N LEU A 185 13.29 -16.72 -7.42
CA LEU A 185 12.30 -16.16 -8.35
C LEU A 185 11.19 -15.40 -7.60
N LYS A 186 10.71 -15.94 -6.47
CA LYS A 186 9.76 -15.25 -5.59
C LYS A 186 10.33 -13.93 -5.05
N SER A 187 11.57 -13.97 -4.54
CA SER A 187 12.26 -12.79 -4.01
C SER A 187 12.44 -11.71 -5.09
N ASN A 188 12.87 -12.09 -6.29
CA ASN A 188 13.02 -11.20 -7.42
C ASN A 188 11.69 -10.54 -7.82
N ALA A 189 10.59 -11.30 -7.82
CA ALA A 189 9.27 -10.75 -8.11
C ALA A 189 8.85 -9.69 -7.07
N ILE A 190 9.04 -9.98 -5.76
CA ILE A 190 8.77 -9.01 -4.69
C ILE A 190 9.68 -7.77 -4.81
N ARG A 191 10.97 -7.97 -5.14
CA ARG A 191 11.92 -6.89 -5.38
C ARG A 191 11.45 -5.95 -6.50
N TRP A 192 10.90 -6.50 -7.58
CA TRP A 192 10.31 -5.69 -8.66
C TRP A 192 9.07 -4.93 -8.21
N LEU A 193 8.14 -5.59 -7.51
CA LEU A 193 6.94 -4.94 -6.98
C LEU A 193 7.25 -3.82 -5.98
N ARG A 194 8.41 -3.89 -5.29
CA ARG A 194 8.94 -2.83 -4.42
C ARG A 194 9.69 -1.73 -5.17
N GLY A 195 9.87 -1.83 -6.49
CA GLY A 195 10.65 -0.86 -7.26
C GLY A 195 12.13 -0.81 -6.89
N GLU A 196 12.69 -1.93 -6.41
CA GLU A 196 14.08 -2.02 -5.95
C GLU A 196 15.08 -2.36 -7.07
N TYR A 197 14.61 -2.56 -8.31
CA TYR A 197 15.48 -2.68 -9.48
C TYR A 197 15.95 -1.31 -9.96
N THR A 198 17.26 -1.19 -10.21
CA THR A 198 17.86 0.05 -10.71
C THR A 198 18.11 0.01 -12.21
N THR A 199 18.27 -1.17 -12.79
CA THR A 199 18.51 -1.36 -14.22
C THR A 199 17.46 -2.30 -14.84
N LYS A 200 17.11 -2.04 -16.10
CA LYS A 200 16.24 -2.93 -16.89
C LYS A 200 16.91 -4.26 -17.19
N THR A 201 18.23 -4.28 -17.29
CA THR A 201 19.02 -5.49 -17.57
C THR A 201 18.85 -6.52 -16.46
N ASP A 202 18.99 -6.09 -15.21
CA ASP A 202 18.85 -7.00 -14.06
C ASP A 202 17.42 -7.55 -13.98
N ALA A 203 16.40 -6.69 -14.12
CA ALA A 203 15.01 -7.12 -14.10
C ALA A 203 14.69 -8.09 -15.25
N ARG A 204 15.27 -7.87 -16.43
CA ARG A 204 15.12 -8.78 -17.57
C ARG A 204 15.78 -10.13 -17.33
N ASN A 205 16.98 -10.15 -16.74
CA ASN A 205 17.68 -11.39 -16.44
C ASN A 205 16.97 -12.21 -15.37
N ASP A 206 16.44 -11.53 -14.35
CA ASP A 206 15.82 -12.17 -13.19
C ASP A 206 14.36 -12.62 -13.44
N LEU A 207 13.60 -11.86 -14.25
CA LEU A 207 12.14 -12.01 -14.40
C LEU A 207 11.65 -12.01 -15.85
N GLY A 208 12.51 -11.72 -16.82
CA GLY A 208 12.12 -11.62 -18.23
C GLY A 208 11.31 -10.37 -18.59
N VAL A 209 11.18 -9.39 -17.68
CA VAL A 209 10.43 -8.14 -17.90
C VAL A 209 11.26 -7.09 -18.64
N ARG A 210 10.60 -6.17 -19.33
CA ARG A 210 11.28 -5.13 -20.15
C ARG A 210 11.40 -3.78 -19.44
N THR A 211 10.58 -3.54 -18.43
CA THR A 211 10.55 -2.30 -17.68
C THR A 211 10.80 -2.51 -16.19
N ILE A 212 11.10 -1.40 -15.53
CA ILE A 212 11.21 -1.30 -14.07
C ILE A 212 10.39 -0.10 -13.64
N ILE A 213 9.97 -0.10 -12.38
CA ILE A 213 9.37 1.07 -11.75
C ILE A 213 10.45 2.16 -11.66
N SER A 214 10.14 3.31 -12.22
CA SER A 214 11.05 4.43 -12.44
C SER A 214 10.37 5.74 -12.05
N ASP A 215 11.13 6.83 -12.01
CA ASP A 215 10.56 8.13 -11.67
C ASP A 215 9.41 8.54 -12.60
N ALA A 216 9.51 8.23 -13.90
CA ALA A 216 8.49 8.54 -14.88
C ALA A 216 7.21 7.69 -14.74
N SER A 217 7.31 6.50 -14.15
CA SER A 217 6.19 5.54 -14.00
C SER A 217 5.62 5.50 -12.58
N PHE A 218 6.06 6.40 -11.69
CA PHE A 218 5.64 6.43 -10.29
C PHE A 218 4.12 6.40 -10.13
N TYR A 219 3.41 7.31 -10.79
CA TYR A 219 1.96 7.42 -10.66
C TYR A 219 1.22 6.24 -11.29
N ASP A 220 1.66 5.77 -12.46
CA ASP A 220 1.06 4.60 -13.10
C ASP A 220 1.26 3.32 -12.27
N SER A 221 2.42 3.18 -11.62
CA SER A 221 2.70 2.08 -10.69
C SER A 221 1.76 2.09 -9.48
N LEU A 222 1.40 3.26 -8.96
CA LEU A 222 0.39 3.37 -7.90
C LEU A 222 -1.01 2.97 -8.37
N LYS A 223 -1.38 3.26 -9.62
CA LYS A 223 -2.66 2.80 -10.20
C LYS A 223 -2.68 1.29 -10.38
N LEU A 224 -1.59 0.70 -10.87
CA LEU A 224 -1.46 -0.75 -10.98
C LEU A 224 -1.60 -1.42 -9.61
N MET A 225 -0.91 -0.88 -8.59
CA MET A 225 -1.02 -1.37 -7.23
C MET A 225 -2.44 -1.21 -6.66
N SER A 226 -3.14 -0.10 -6.95
CA SER A 226 -4.50 0.13 -6.46
C SER A 226 -5.52 -0.85 -7.04
N LEU A 227 -5.39 -1.22 -8.31
CA LEU A 227 -6.20 -2.28 -8.90
C LEU A 227 -5.78 -3.66 -8.40
N PHE A 228 -4.48 -3.93 -8.29
CA PHE A 228 -3.97 -5.22 -7.82
C PHE A 228 -4.47 -5.54 -6.40
N VAL A 229 -4.46 -4.59 -5.47
CA VAL A 229 -4.97 -4.85 -4.11
C VAL A 229 -6.47 -5.17 -4.12
N ARG A 230 -7.25 -4.63 -5.06
CA ARG A 230 -8.66 -5.01 -5.23
C ARG A 230 -8.79 -6.43 -5.79
N GLN A 231 -7.97 -6.79 -6.77
CA GLN A 231 -7.93 -8.16 -7.30
C GLN A 231 -7.48 -9.18 -6.24
N ALA A 232 -6.69 -8.76 -5.25
CA ALA A 232 -6.31 -9.54 -4.08
C ALA A 232 -7.38 -9.56 -2.95
N GLY A 233 -8.58 -9.03 -3.21
CA GLY A 233 -9.71 -9.06 -2.30
C GLY A 233 -9.71 -7.99 -1.20
N TYR A 234 -8.95 -6.91 -1.35
CA TYR A 234 -9.05 -5.72 -0.49
C TYR A 234 -10.01 -4.68 -1.08
N ALA A 235 -10.49 -3.75 -0.27
CA ALA A 235 -11.47 -2.75 -0.70
C ALA A 235 -10.84 -1.63 -1.57
N GLY A 236 -9.54 -1.40 -1.48
CA GLY A 236 -8.84 -0.36 -2.23
C GLY A 236 -7.50 0.01 -1.62
N LEU A 237 -6.90 1.09 -2.12
CA LEU A 237 -5.60 1.59 -1.68
C LEU A 237 -5.74 3.03 -1.17
N LEU A 238 -5.22 3.29 0.04
CA LEU A 238 -5.02 4.64 0.57
C LEU A 238 -3.53 4.97 0.56
N VAL A 239 -3.17 6.12 -0.03
CA VAL A 239 -1.80 6.63 -0.09
C VAL A 239 -1.67 7.85 0.81
N ASN A 240 -0.84 7.74 1.84
CA ASN A 240 -0.59 8.84 2.78
C ASN A 240 0.84 9.38 2.62
N LEU A 241 0.97 10.62 2.19
CA LEU A 241 2.25 11.31 2.12
C LEU A 241 2.27 12.43 3.17
N ASP A 242 3.25 12.43 4.05
CA ASP A 242 3.45 13.47 5.05
C ASP A 242 4.73 14.28 4.77
N GLU A 243 4.96 15.33 5.54
CA GLU A 243 6.20 16.12 5.52
C GLU A 243 6.49 16.80 4.18
N MET A 244 5.42 17.21 3.46
CA MET A 244 5.54 17.97 2.20
C MET A 244 6.38 19.25 2.35
N VAL A 245 6.45 19.82 3.56
CA VAL A 245 7.29 20.98 3.88
C VAL A 245 8.78 20.74 3.57
N ASN A 246 9.26 19.50 3.64
CA ASN A 246 10.65 19.18 3.34
C ASN A 246 11.02 19.38 1.88
N LEU A 247 10.05 19.46 0.98
CA LEU A 247 10.30 19.76 -0.44
C LEU A 247 10.61 21.25 -0.68
N TYR A 248 10.25 22.14 0.24
CA TYR A 248 10.63 23.57 0.16
C TYR A 248 12.10 23.84 0.50
N LYS A 249 12.79 22.85 1.07
CA LYS A 249 14.22 22.95 1.41
C LYS A 249 15.14 22.64 0.22
N LEU A 250 14.56 22.44 -0.97
CA LEU A 250 15.25 22.21 -2.24
C LEU A 250 15.74 23.51 -2.87
#